data_AF-A0A7Y4VX95-F1
#
_entry.id   AF-A0A7Y4VX95-F1
#
_cell.length_a   1.000
_cell.length_b   1.000
_cell.length_c   1.000
_cell.angle_alpha   90.00
_cell.angle_beta   90.00
_cell.angle_gamma   90.00
#
_symmetry.space_group_name_H-M   'P 1'
#
loop_
_entity.id
_entity.type
_entity.pdbx_description
1 polymer ?
#
loop_
_entity_poly.entity_id
_entity_poly.type
_entity_poly.pdbx_seq_one_letter_code
_entity_poly.pdbx_strand_id
1 'polypeptide(L)'
;MQSSTQFQAAILAEMPGWLITFVNESIKENETLTENGAESAVTARIALLSRLISAAQTYLNAELNIDQAAELAGCHPETVRRAVRTGAIPDLRKNPRGHHRIRRGDLDKLVGHRLGRYDPGADAQDIANQRRPR
;
A
#
# COMPACT_ATOMS: atom_id res chain seq x y z
N MET A 1 0.30 -2.34 -28.98
CA MET A 1 0.97 -1.42 -28.02
C MET A 1 0.01 -0.76 -27.02
N GLN A 2 -1.27 -0.54 -27.35
CA GLN A 2 -2.24 0.10 -26.42
C GLN A 2 -2.54 -0.68 -25.12
N SER A 3 -2.44 -2.02 -25.14
CA SER A 3 -2.70 -2.86 -23.97
C SER A 3 -1.65 -2.74 -22.86
N SER A 4 -0.41 -2.35 -23.18
CA SER A 4 0.69 -2.24 -22.20
C SER A 4 0.57 -0.98 -21.34
N THR A 5 0.15 0.13 -21.96
CA THR A 5 -0.03 1.43 -21.29
C THR A 5 -1.23 1.43 -20.34
N GLN A 6 -2.31 0.74 -20.73
CA GLN A 6 -3.53 0.64 -19.91
C GLN A 6 -3.33 -0.27 -18.69
N PHE A 7 -2.51 -1.32 -18.82
CA PHE A 7 -2.07 -2.16 -17.70
C PHE A 7 -1.17 -1.38 -16.73
N GLN A 8 -0.24 -0.56 -17.23
CA GLN A 8 0.61 0.29 -16.37
C GLN A 8 -0.19 1.34 -15.58
N ALA A 9 -1.22 1.96 -16.17
CA ALA A 9 -2.00 3.00 -15.49
C ALA A 9 -2.78 2.49 -14.27
N ALA A 10 -3.43 1.33 -14.38
CA ALA A 10 -4.15 0.72 -13.25
C ALA A 10 -3.20 0.26 -12.14
N ILE A 11 -2.01 -0.20 -12.52
CA ILE A 11 -0.96 -0.64 -11.61
C ILE A 11 -0.40 0.51 -10.77
N LEU A 12 -0.20 1.67 -11.40
CA LEU A 12 0.33 2.85 -10.74
C LEU A 12 -0.67 3.45 -9.75
N ALA A 13 -1.98 3.31 -9.96
CA ALA A 13 -3.01 3.90 -9.09
C ALA A 13 -3.01 3.36 -7.64
N GLU A 14 -2.50 2.14 -7.42
CA GLU A 14 -2.39 1.51 -6.10
C GLU A 14 -0.98 1.63 -5.48
N MET A 15 -0.08 2.40 -6.11
CA MET A 15 1.29 2.61 -5.65
C MET A 15 1.44 3.89 -4.82
N PRO A 16 2.46 3.98 -3.95
CA PRO A 16 2.84 5.22 -3.31
C PRO A 16 3.12 6.32 -4.33
N GLY A 17 2.64 7.54 -4.06
CA GLY A 17 2.73 8.65 -5.01
C GLY A 17 4.15 8.96 -5.49
N TRP A 18 5.15 8.82 -4.60
CA TRP A 18 6.56 9.03 -4.97
C TRP A 18 7.05 8.04 -6.04
N LEU A 19 6.57 6.79 -6.02
CA LEU A 19 6.96 5.77 -6.99
C LEU A 19 6.31 6.04 -8.34
N ILE A 20 5.07 6.53 -8.35
CA ILE A 20 4.38 6.98 -9.56
C ILE A 20 5.16 8.13 -10.21
N THR A 21 5.54 9.14 -9.42
CA THR A 21 6.34 10.28 -9.90
C THR A 21 7.66 9.81 -10.50
N PHE A 22 8.40 8.96 -9.78
CA PHE A 22 9.68 8.41 -10.25
C PHE A 22 9.57 7.65 -11.58
N VAL A 23 8.54 6.81 -11.73
CA VAL A 23 8.31 6.04 -12.96
C VAL A 23 7.98 6.99 -14.12
N ASN A 24 7.10 7.97 -13.90
CA ASN A 24 6.72 8.95 -14.92
C ASN A 24 7.91 9.80 -15.37
N GLU A 25 8.73 10.29 -14.44
CA GLU A 25 9.96 11.02 -14.74
C GLU A 25 10.94 10.15 -15.53
N SER A 26 11.12 8.89 -15.13
CA SER A 26 11.99 7.95 -15.84
C SER A 26 11.51 7.64 -17.27
N ILE A 27 10.19 7.59 -17.48
CA ILE A 27 9.61 7.41 -18.83
C ILE A 27 9.89 8.66 -19.68
N LYS A 28 9.71 9.85 -19.13
CA LYS A 28 10.02 11.11 -19.82
C LYS A 28 11.49 11.21 -20.23
N GLU A 29 12.42 10.82 -19.36
CA GLU A 29 13.85 10.78 -19.70
C GLU A 29 14.18 9.81 -20.84
N ASN A 30 13.42 8.72 -20.98
CA ASN A 30 13.60 7.78 -22.08
C ASN A 30 13.24 8.38 -23.44
N GLU A 31 12.31 9.34 -23.48
CA GLU A 31 11.98 10.08 -24.71
C GLU A 31 13.23 10.83 -25.20
N THR A 32 13.92 11.53 -24.30
CA THR A 32 15.19 12.22 -24.60
C THR A 32 16.29 11.26 -25.04
N LEU A 33 16.38 10.06 -24.45
CA LEU A 33 17.35 9.04 -24.89
C LEU A 33 17.03 8.49 -26.29
N THR A 34 15.74 8.37 -26.62
CA THR A 34 15.29 7.94 -27.95
C THR A 34 15.64 8.97 -29.01
N GLU A 35 15.39 10.25 -28.72
CA GLU A 35 15.77 11.38 -29.58
C GLU A 35 17.28 11.42 -29.89
N ASN A 36 18.10 10.98 -28.93
CA ASN A 36 19.55 10.86 -29.07
C ASN A 36 20.03 9.55 -29.72
N GLY A 37 19.12 8.73 -30.25
CA GLY A 37 19.43 7.47 -30.95
C GLY A 37 19.84 6.30 -30.04
N ALA A 38 19.58 6.38 -28.73
CA ALA A 38 19.97 5.37 -27.75
C ALA A 38 18.89 4.29 -27.51
N GLU A 39 18.31 3.74 -28.59
CA GLU A 39 17.14 2.84 -28.54
C GLU A 39 17.38 1.56 -27.69
N SER A 40 18.59 1.00 -27.75
CA SER A 40 18.96 -0.19 -26.96
C SER A 40 18.98 0.11 -25.46
N ALA A 41 19.47 1.29 -25.06
CA ALA A 41 19.50 1.72 -23.67
C ALA A 41 18.09 1.97 -23.13
N VAL A 42 17.22 2.59 -23.93
CA VAL A 42 15.79 2.78 -23.60
C VAL A 42 15.11 1.43 -23.38
N THR A 43 15.34 0.46 -24.27
CA THR A 43 14.80 -0.89 -24.15
C THR A 43 15.21 -1.55 -22.83
N ALA A 44 16.51 -1.51 -22.49
CA ALA A 44 17.01 -2.06 -21.24
C ALA A 44 16.40 -1.37 -20.01
N ARG A 45 16.24 -0.04 -20.05
CA ARG A 45 15.64 0.75 -18.97
C ARG A 45 14.15 0.45 -18.79
N ILE A 46 13.39 0.29 -19.87
CA ILE A 46 11.98 -0.12 -19.81
C ILE A 46 11.84 -1.51 -19.16
N ALA A 47 12.71 -2.46 -19.53
CA ALA A 47 12.70 -3.79 -18.92
C ALA A 47 12.99 -3.72 -17.40
N LEU A 48 13.95 -2.89 -17.00
CA LEU A 48 14.27 -2.66 -15.59
C LEU A 48 13.10 -2.03 -14.82
N LEU A 49 12.47 -0.98 -15.35
CA LEU A 49 11.33 -0.32 -14.72
C LEU A 49 10.14 -1.29 -14.58
N SER A 50 9.90 -2.12 -15.58
CA SER A 50 8.84 -3.14 -15.53
C SER A 50 9.10 -4.14 -14.40
N ARG A 51 10.34 -4.62 -14.26
CA ARG A 51 10.73 -5.52 -13.17
C ARG A 51 10.59 -4.85 -11.79
N LEU A 52 10.98 -3.58 -11.68
CA LEU A 52 10.84 -2.81 -10.45
C LEU A 52 9.36 -2.67 -10.05
N ILE A 53 8.50 -2.31 -11.00
CA ILE A 53 7.05 -2.18 -10.78
C ILE A 53 6.47 -3.51 -10.29
N SER A 54 6.78 -4.62 -10.96
CA SER A 54 6.30 -5.94 -10.51
C SER A 54 6.79 -6.29 -9.10
N ALA A 55 8.07 -6.05 -8.80
CA ALA A 55 8.62 -6.30 -7.46
C ALA A 55 7.94 -5.42 -6.40
N ALA A 56 7.71 -4.14 -6.69
CA ALA A 56 7.01 -3.21 -5.81
C ALA A 56 5.57 -3.66 -5.55
N GLN A 57 4.84 -4.11 -6.58
CA GLN A 57 3.51 -4.67 -6.41
C GLN A 57 3.52 -5.90 -5.51
N THR A 58 4.40 -6.86 -5.76
CA THR A 58 4.51 -8.06 -4.91
C THR A 58 4.80 -7.67 -3.47
N TYR A 59 5.69 -6.69 -3.25
CA TYR A 59 6.05 -6.20 -1.93
C TYR A 59 4.88 -5.51 -1.21
N LEU A 60 4.16 -4.61 -1.90
CA LEU A 60 3.04 -3.85 -1.35
C LEU A 60 1.79 -4.72 -1.16
N ASN A 61 1.61 -5.75 -1.98
CA ASN A 61 0.45 -6.65 -1.95
C ASN A 61 0.61 -7.79 -0.94
N ALA A 62 1.80 -7.93 -0.35
CA ALA A 62 2.04 -8.91 0.68
C ALA A 62 1.04 -8.73 1.83
N GLU A 63 0.34 -9.81 2.17
CA GLU A 63 -0.56 -9.86 3.31
C GLU A 63 0.25 -10.05 4.60
N LEU A 64 -0.01 -9.20 5.58
CA LEU A 64 0.58 -9.20 6.90
C LEU A 64 -0.46 -9.59 7.94
N ASN A 65 -0.01 -10.27 8.99
CA ASN A 65 -0.80 -10.41 10.20
C ASN A 65 -0.70 -9.12 11.06
N ILE A 66 -1.45 -9.07 12.16
CA ILE A 66 -1.48 -7.92 13.06
C ILE A 66 -0.09 -7.59 13.63
N ASP A 67 0.66 -8.59 14.06
CA ASP A 67 1.94 -8.37 14.74
C ASP A 67 3.00 -7.85 13.77
N GLN A 68 3.06 -8.43 12.56
CA GLN A 68 3.92 -7.97 11.46
C GLN A 68 3.57 -6.54 11.02
N ALA A 69 2.27 -6.23 10.91
CA ALA A 69 1.82 -4.88 10.59
C ALA A 69 2.22 -3.88 11.69
N ALA A 70 2.11 -4.28 12.96
CA ALA A 70 2.44 -3.45 14.10
C ALA A 70 3.94 -3.17 14.20
N GLU A 71 4.77 -4.18 13.97
CA GLU A 71 6.23 -4.07 13.90
C GLU A 71 6.66 -3.10 12.79
N LEU A 72 6.16 -3.31 11.57
CA LEU A 72 6.48 -2.45 10.42
C LEU A 72 6.01 -1.00 10.60
N ALA A 73 4.84 -0.81 11.23
CA ALA A 73 4.30 0.52 11.50
C ALA A 73 4.86 1.16 12.78
N GLY A 74 5.67 0.46 13.56
CA GLY A 74 6.16 0.94 14.87
C GLY A 74 5.03 1.32 15.83
N CYS A 75 4.05 0.44 16.03
CA CYS A 75 3.02 0.58 17.08
C CYS A 75 2.77 -0.71 17.84
N HIS A 76 1.95 -0.60 18.88
CA HIS A 76 1.33 -1.73 19.53
C HIS A 76 0.30 -2.45 18.62
N PRO A 77 0.23 -3.80 18.65
CA PRO A 77 -0.75 -4.61 17.90
C PRO A 77 -2.20 -4.16 18.04
N GLU A 78 -2.61 -3.67 19.22
CA GLU A 78 -3.98 -3.21 19.44
C GLU A 78 -4.33 -1.98 18.61
N THR A 79 -3.37 -1.09 18.32
CA THR A 79 -3.58 0.06 17.43
C THR A 79 -3.98 -0.41 16.04
N VAL A 80 -3.36 -1.47 15.53
CA VAL A 80 -3.69 -2.07 14.24
C VAL A 80 -5.08 -2.73 14.29
N ARG A 81 -5.40 -3.51 15.34
CA ARG A 81 -6.73 -4.12 15.49
C ARG A 81 -7.84 -3.06 15.53
N ARG A 82 -7.62 -1.96 16.25
CA ARG A 82 -8.57 -0.83 16.30
C ARG A 82 -8.76 -0.23 14.91
N ALA A 83 -7.67 0.06 14.19
CA ALA A 83 -7.75 0.62 12.83
C ALA A 83 -8.51 -0.29 11.86
N VAL A 84 -8.35 -1.61 11.98
CA VAL A 84 -9.13 -2.58 11.21
C VAL A 84 -10.61 -2.55 11.61
N ARG A 85 -10.91 -2.52 12.91
CA ARG A 85 -12.27 -2.51 13.44
C ARG A 85 -13.05 -1.25 13.04
N THR A 86 -12.39 -0.09 13.03
CA THR A 86 -12.98 1.19 12.62
C THR A 86 -13.05 1.37 11.10
N GLY A 87 -12.51 0.43 10.32
CA GLY A 87 -12.47 0.50 8.85
C GLY A 87 -11.41 1.46 8.29
N ALA A 88 -10.52 1.98 9.14
CA ALA A 88 -9.39 2.80 8.71
C ALA A 88 -8.40 2.01 7.84
N ILE A 89 -8.28 0.70 8.10
CA ILE A 89 -7.51 -0.24 7.29
C ILE A 89 -8.44 -1.36 6.81
N PRO A 90 -8.42 -1.71 5.51
CA PRO A 90 -9.17 -2.84 5.00
C PRO A 90 -8.74 -4.16 5.64
N ASP A 91 -9.72 -4.97 6.06
CA ASP A 91 -9.49 -6.36 6.47
C ASP A 91 -9.67 -7.30 5.28
N LEU A 92 -8.59 -7.99 4.87
CA LEU A 92 -8.59 -8.94 3.77
C LEU A 92 -8.87 -10.38 4.22
N ARG A 93 -9.35 -10.59 5.45
CA ARG A 93 -9.74 -11.93 5.92
C ARG A 93 -10.78 -12.55 4.98
N LYS A 94 -10.54 -13.80 4.55
CA LYS A 94 -11.49 -14.57 3.73
C LYS A 94 -12.74 -15.01 4.52
N ASN A 95 -12.57 -15.23 5.82
CA ASN A 95 -13.64 -15.65 6.73
C ASN A 95 -13.74 -14.64 7.88
N PRO A 96 -14.96 -14.23 8.30
CA PRO A 96 -15.14 -13.27 9.41
C PRO A 96 -14.56 -13.74 10.76
N ARG A 97 -14.42 -15.05 10.95
CA ARG A 97 -13.80 -15.67 12.15
C ARG A 97 -12.30 -15.95 12.00
N GLY A 98 -11.71 -15.65 10.85
CA GLY A 98 -10.30 -15.89 10.57
C GLY A 98 -9.36 -14.85 11.18
N HIS A 99 -8.06 -15.12 11.08
CA HIS A 99 -7.03 -14.14 11.43
C HIS A 99 -7.06 -12.96 10.47
N HIS A 100 -6.87 -11.75 11.00
CA HIS A 100 -6.77 -10.54 10.20
C HIS A 100 -5.64 -10.64 9.17
N ARG A 101 -5.90 -10.08 7.98
CA ARG A 101 -4.95 -9.97 6.89
C ARG A 101 -4.96 -8.53 6.40
N ILE A 102 -3.80 -7.89 6.42
CA ILE A 102 -3.63 -6.49 6.06
C ILE A 102 -2.64 -6.43 4.91
N ARG A 103 -2.97 -5.70 3.84
CA ARG A 103 -2.04 -5.45 2.75
C ARG A 103 -0.95 -4.50 3.24
N ARG A 104 0.33 -4.80 2.98
CA ARG A 104 1.45 -3.94 3.38
C ARG A 104 1.27 -2.48 2.91
N GLY A 105 0.81 -2.28 1.68
CA GLY A 105 0.56 -0.95 1.11
C GLY A 105 -0.51 -0.13 1.83
N ASP A 106 -1.39 -0.76 2.63
CA ASP A 106 -2.41 -0.04 3.40
C ASP A 106 -1.87 0.50 4.74
N LEU A 107 -0.65 0.15 5.15
CA LEU A 107 -0.08 0.60 6.43
C LEU A 107 0.15 2.12 6.49
N ASP A 108 0.36 2.78 5.36
CA ASP A 108 0.52 4.24 5.31
C ASP A 108 -0.75 4.96 5.82
N LYS A 109 -1.93 4.34 5.66
CA LYS A 109 -3.19 4.85 6.21
C LYS A 109 -3.18 4.87 7.75
N LEU A 110 -2.46 3.93 8.38
CA LEU A 110 -2.29 3.90 9.83
C LEU A 110 -1.49 5.12 10.31
N VAL A 111 -0.40 5.44 9.61
CA VAL A 111 0.49 6.56 9.94
C VAL A 111 -0.26 7.88 9.77
N GLY A 112 -1.02 8.03 8.69
CA GLY A 112 -1.89 9.18 8.46
C GLY A 112 -2.93 9.37 9.56
N HIS A 113 -3.53 8.28 10.06
CA HIS A 113 -4.50 8.34 11.16
C HIS A 113 -3.91 8.72 12.51
N ARG A 114 -2.63 8.41 12.80
CA ARG A 114 -1.99 8.84 14.05
C ARG A 114 -1.81 10.35 14.16
N LEU A 115 -1.76 11.05 13.02
CA LEU A 115 -1.76 12.52 13.00
C LEU A 115 -3.16 13.09 13.34
N GLY A 116 -4.21 12.26 13.30
CA GLY A 116 -5.54 12.60 13.78
C GLY A 116 -5.59 12.60 15.31
N ARG A 117 -6.26 13.61 15.89
CA ARG A 117 -6.41 13.79 17.35
C ARG A 117 -7.03 12.54 18.00
N TYR A 118 -6.36 11.99 19.02
CA TYR A 118 -6.91 10.89 19.83
C TYR A 118 -8.26 11.30 20.45
N ASP A 119 -9.29 10.48 20.24
CA ASP A 119 -10.60 10.62 20.87
C ASP A 119 -10.77 9.56 21.99
N PRO A 120 -10.67 9.96 23.27
CA PRO A 120 -10.85 9.07 24.41
C PRO A 120 -12.29 8.59 24.58
N GLY A 121 -13.29 9.37 24.12
CA GLY A 121 -14.71 9.04 24.27
C GLY A 121 -15.10 7.89 23.35
N ALA A 122 -14.68 7.96 22.09
CA ALA A 122 -14.82 6.85 21.15
C ALA A 122 -14.14 5.57 21.66
N ASP A 123 -12.95 5.70 22.28
CA ASP A 123 -12.20 4.55 22.82
C ASP A 123 -12.91 3.90 24.01
N ALA A 124 -13.41 4.71 24.95
CA ALA A 124 -14.17 4.22 26.10
C ALA A 124 -15.46 3.50 25.67
N GLN A 125 -16.16 4.02 24.66
CA GLN A 125 -17.37 3.38 24.13
C GLN A 125 -17.05 2.05 23.43
N ASP A 126 -15.93 1.96 22.71
CA ASP A 126 -15.49 0.74 22.05
C ASP A 126 -15.16 -0.36 23.08
N ILE A 127 -14.47 0.01 24.17
CA ILE A 127 -14.19 -0.89 25.30
C ILE A 127 -15.48 -1.35 25.97
N ALA A 128 -16.45 -0.45 26.15
CA ALA A 128 -17.74 -0.78 26.75
C ALA A 128 -18.55 -1.76 25.88
N ASN A 129 -18.55 -1.56 24.56
CA ASN A 129 -19.24 -2.44 23.62
C ASN A 129 -18.64 -3.86 23.61
N GLN A 130 -17.33 -4.00 23.79
CA GLN A 130 -16.67 -5.31 23.87
C GLN A 130 -17.01 -6.10 25.14
N ARG A 131 -17.34 -5.40 26.24
CA ARG A 131 -17.67 -6.03 27.53
C ARG A 131 -19.14 -6.41 27.67
N ARG A 132 -20.01 -5.99 26.75
CA ARG A 132 -21.42 -6.39 26.79
C ARG A 132 -21.55 -7.87 26.45
N PRO A 133 -22.21 -8.68 27.30
CA PRO A 133 -22.55 -10.04 26.94
C PRO A 133 -23.52 -10.00 25.74
N ARG A 134 -23.28 -10.91 24.78
CA ARG A 134 -24.16 -11.12 23.63
C ARG A 134 -25.49 -11.71 24.05
#